data_AF-A0A4Z0V8C2-F1
#
_entry.id   AF-A0A4Z0V8C2-F1
#
_cell.length_a   1.000
_cell.length_b   1.000
_cell.length_c   1.000
_cell.angle_alpha   90.00
_cell.angle_beta   90.00
_cell.angle_gamma   90.00
#
_symmetry.space_group_name_H-M   'P 1'
#
loop_
_entity.id
_entity.type
_entity.pdbx_description
1 polymer ?
#
loop_
_entity_poly.entity_id
_entity_poly.type
_entity_poly.pdbx_seq_one_letter_code
_entity_poly.pdbx_strand_id
1 'polypeptide(L)'
;MKLHLTREEFLALWRTHSGYTPSVCGDACVQRSDGMDLDSILMAEMEEWYRKLLLEADESLLAPEDIAADTAMPAPSGGSVTIRLPPGVLRVLCVRLSGWSRPAWIVTDPDSPTAVSQLHPYTRACADSPVAVLHTDGSLSLYPAASGDRLSALVCAIRRDGIYSFDRAATEGFARC
;
A
#
# COMPACT_ATOMS: atom_id res chain seq x y z
N MET A 1 7.50 -15.14 3.18
CA MET A 1 8.88 -14.60 3.03
C MET A 1 8.78 -13.37 2.15
N LYS A 2 9.14 -12.18 2.64
CA LYS A 2 9.04 -10.95 1.84
C LYS A 2 10.12 -10.91 0.76
N LEU A 3 9.72 -10.65 -0.47
CA LEU A 3 10.59 -10.42 -1.62
C LEU A 3 10.68 -8.92 -1.87
N HIS A 4 11.89 -8.47 -2.24
CA HIS A 4 12.16 -7.12 -2.72
C HIS A 4 12.89 -7.28 -4.04
N LEU A 5 12.24 -6.90 -5.14
CA LEU A 5 12.71 -7.15 -6.50
C LEU A 5 12.84 -5.82 -7.25
N THR A 6 13.90 -5.70 -8.03
CA THR A 6 14.00 -4.69 -9.09
C THR A 6 13.08 -5.06 -10.26
N ARG A 7 12.85 -4.11 -11.17
CA ARG A 7 12.06 -4.34 -12.39
C ARG A 7 12.57 -5.53 -13.22
N GLU A 8 13.88 -5.66 -13.39
CA GLU A 8 14.48 -6.74 -14.19
C GLU A 8 14.31 -8.11 -13.53
N GLU A 9 14.52 -8.18 -12.21
CA GLU A 9 14.34 -9.41 -11.44
C GLU A 9 12.87 -9.84 -11.41
N PHE A 10 11.95 -8.89 -11.29
CA PHE A 10 10.52 -9.20 -11.31
C PHE A 10 10.06 -9.68 -12.69
N LEU A 11 10.54 -9.04 -13.77
CA LEU A 11 10.27 -9.51 -15.13
C LEU A 11 10.82 -10.92 -15.38
N ALA A 12 12.02 -11.23 -14.89
CA ALA A 12 12.59 -12.58 -14.98
C ALA A 12 11.75 -13.62 -14.22
N LEU A 13 11.28 -13.27 -13.02
CA LEU A 13 10.38 -14.11 -12.23
C LEU A 13 9.04 -14.32 -12.96
N TRP A 14 8.48 -13.25 -13.54
CA TRP A 14 7.23 -13.28 -14.29
C TRP A 14 7.34 -14.20 -15.52
N ARG A 15 8.38 -14.03 -16.34
CA ARG A 15 8.69 -14.92 -17.47
C ARG A 15 8.79 -16.37 -17.03
N THR A 16 9.40 -16.61 -15.87
CA THR A 16 9.56 -17.97 -15.36
C THR A 16 8.22 -18.63 -15.07
N HIS A 17 7.30 -17.86 -14.48
CA HIS A 17 5.97 -18.34 -14.12
C HIS A 17 5.01 -18.43 -15.31
N SER A 18 5.16 -17.57 -16.31
CA SER A 18 4.40 -17.60 -17.56
C SER A 18 4.91 -18.68 -18.55
N GLY A 19 5.96 -19.43 -18.20
CA GLY A 19 6.51 -20.49 -19.05
C GLY A 19 7.41 -19.99 -20.19
N TYR A 20 7.85 -18.74 -20.15
CA TYR A 20 8.76 -18.14 -21.13
C TYR A 20 10.25 -18.34 -20.78
N THR A 21 10.57 -19.05 -19.70
CA THR A 21 11.97 -19.43 -19.41
C THR A 21 12.51 -20.30 -20.55
N PRO A 22 13.72 -20.02 -21.09
CA PRO A 22 14.40 -20.99 -21.91
C PRO A 22 14.60 -22.26 -21.08
N SER A 23 14.23 -23.39 -21.66
CA SER A 23 14.41 -24.70 -21.05
C SER A 23 15.88 -24.91 -20.67
N VAL A 24 16.11 -25.57 -19.54
CA VAL A 24 17.43 -25.89 -18.95
C VAL A 24 18.35 -26.71 -19.89
N CYS A 25 17.88 -27.11 -21.08
CA CYS A 25 18.72 -27.65 -22.15
C CYS A 25 19.22 -26.51 -23.05
N GLY A 26 20.51 -26.17 -22.92
CA GLY A 26 21.18 -25.01 -23.53
C GLY A 26 21.24 -24.90 -25.07
N ASP A 27 20.39 -25.60 -25.82
CA ASP A 27 20.42 -25.62 -27.28
C ASP A 27 19.23 -24.91 -27.94
N ALA A 28 18.24 -24.42 -27.18
CA ALA A 28 17.04 -23.79 -27.73
C ALA A 28 16.84 -22.36 -27.20
N CYS A 29 17.10 -21.37 -28.06
CA CYS A 29 16.68 -19.99 -27.83
C CYS A 29 15.29 -19.79 -28.46
N VAL A 30 14.27 -19.58 -27.63
CA VAL A 30 12.94 -19.20 -28.14
C VAL A 30 12.98 -17.71 -28.43
N GLN A 31 13.27 -17.36 -29.69
CA GLN A 31 13.14 -16.00 -30.20
C GLN A 31 11.89 -15.90 -31.06
N ARG A 32 10.92 -15.13 -30.60
CA ARG A 32 9.72 -14.80 -31.37
C ARG A 32 9.93 -13.42 -31.99
N SER A 33 10.07 -13.38 -33.31
CA SER A 33 10.40 -12.17 -34.08
C SER A 33 9.21 -11.78 -34.96
N ASP A 34 8.06 -11.50 -34.36
CA ASP A 34 6.83 -11.03 -35.02
C ASP A 34 6.64 -9.50 -34.93
N GLY A 35 7.70 -8.76 -34.56
CA GLY A 35 7.69 -7.30 -34.47
C GLY A 35 6.94 -6.74 -33.24
N MET A 36 6.45 -7.61 -32.35
CA MET A 36 5.85 -7.24 -31.08
C MET A 36 6.90 -7.22 -29.99
N ASP A 37 6.91 -6.16 -29.19
CA ASP A 37 7.72 -6.08 -27.99
C ASP A 37 7.03 -6.88 -26.86
N LEU A 38 7.35 -8.18 -26.78
CA LEU A 38 6.82 -9.09 -25.77
C LEU A 38 7.14 -8.62 -24.35
N ASP A 39 8.30 -7.99 -24.14
CA ASP A 39 8.72 -7.52 -22.83
C ASP A 39 7.84 -6.37 -22.36
N SER A 40 7.49 -5.44 -23.26
CA SER A 40 6.54 -4.37 -22.97
C SER A 40 5.15 -4.90 -22.58
N ILE A 41 4.68 -5.98 -23.22
CA ILE A 41 3.38 -6.59 -22.89
C ILE A 41 3.44 -7.23 -21.49
N LEU A 42 4.45 -8.05 -21.23
CA LEU A 42 4.63 -8.71 -19.93
C LEU A 42 4.82 -7.70 -18.80
N MET A 43 5.54 -6.60 -19.06
CA MET A 43 5.69 -5.52 -18.11
C MET A 43 4.35 -4.85 -17.76
N ALA A 44 3.50 -4.60 -18.76
CA ALA A 44 2.19 -4.00 -18.51
C ALA A 44 1.29 -4.91 -17.67
N GLU A 45 1.27 -6.22 -17.96
CA GLU A 45 0.52 -7.21 -17.17
C GLU A 45 1.03 -7.30 -15.74
N MET A 46 2.36 -7.36 -15.57
CA MET A 46 3.02 -7.38 -14.27
C MET A 46 2.70 -6.13 -13.44
N GLU A 47 2.72 -4.95 -14.06
CA GLU A 47 2.40 -3.70 -13.37
C GLU A 47 0.94 -3.64 -12.93
N GLU A 48 0.02 -4.09 -13.79
CA GLU A 48 -1.40 -4.13 -13.45
C GLU A 48 -1.69 -5.15 -12.34
N TRP A 49 -1.06 -6.32 -12.40
CA TRP A 49 -1.14 -7.32 -11.34
C TRP A 49 -0.63 -6.76 -10.01
N TYR A 50 0.54 -6.09 -10.01
CA TYR A 50 1.11 -5.53 -8.79
C TYR A 50 0.24 -4.39 -8.23
N ARG A 51 -0.31 -3.53 -9.10
CA ARG A 51 -1.26 -2.49 -8.71
C ARG A 51 -2.48 -3.09 -8.02
N LYS A 52 -3.06 -4.14 -8.60
CA LYS A 52 -4.20 -4.85 -8.01
C LYS A 52 -3.86 -5.49 -6.67
N LEU A 53 -2.67 -6.10 -6.56
CA LEU A 53 -2.19 -6.66 -5.30
C LEU A 53 -2.19 -5.59 -4.19
N LEU A 54 -1.56 -4.44 -4.43
CA LEU A 54 -1.46 -3.38 -3.42
C LEU A 54 -2.81 -2.79 -2.99
N LEU A 55 -3.80 -2.78 -3.89
CA LEU A 55 -5.13 -2.24 -3.61
C LEU A 55 -6.03 -3.24 -2.87
N GLU A 56 -6.08 -4.50 -3.33
CA GLU A 56 -7.13 -5.45 -2.97
C GLU A 56 -6.65 -6.62 -2.12
N ALA A 57 -5.36 -6.94 -2.15
CA ALA A 57 -4.87 -8.16 -1.51
C ALA A 57 -4.98 -8.13 0.02
N ASP A 58 -4.93 -9.32 0.61
CA ASP A 58 -4.80 -9.54 2.04
C ASP A 58 -3.46 -8.95 2.54
N GLU A 59 -3.46 -8.40 3.75
CA GLU A 59 -2.28 -7.80 4.38
C GLU A 59 -1.10 -8.78 4.51
N SER A 60 -1.38 -10.08 4.63
CA SER A 60 -0.37 -11.14 4.68
C SER A 60 0.44 -11.30 3.39
N LEU A 61 -0.12 -10.89 2.25
CA LEU A 61 0.54 -10.94 0.93
C LEU A 61 1.33 -9.66 0.64
N LEU A 62 1.07 -8.59 1.39
CA LEU A 62 1.70 -7.30 1.20
C LEU A 62 3.05 -7.23 1.93
N ALA A 63 3.95 -6.39 1.41
CA ALA A 63 5.12 -5.95 2.14
C ALA A 63 4.92 -4.50 2.60
N PRO A 64 4.07 -4.25 3.61
CA PRO A 64 3.79 -2.89 4.02
C PRO A 64 5.00 -2.25 4.69
N GLU A 65 5.11 -0.93 4.53
CA GLU A 65 6.17 -0.09 5.07
C GLU A 65 5.58 0.82 6.16
N ASP A 66 6.30 0.97 7.27
CA ASP A 66 5.97 1.97 8.29
C ASP A 66 6.69 3.27 7.97
N ILE A 67 5.91 4.31 7.63
CA ILE A 67 6.39 5.65 7.28
C ILE A 67 6.10 6.67 8.37
N ALA A 68 5.80 6.24 9.60
CA ALA A 68 5.53 7.14 10.71
C ALA A 68 6.69 8.12 10.97
N ALA A 69 7.93 7.66 10.85
CA ALA A 69 9.13 8.47 11.09
C ALA A 69 9.38 9.52 9.99
N ASP A 70 8.99 9.21 8.75
CA ASP A 70 9.21 10.09 7.59
C ASP A 70 8.05 11.09 7.39
N THR A 71 6.93 10.88 8.08
CA THR A 71 5.73 11.70 7.91
C THR A 71 5.67 12.83 8.93
N ALA A 72 5.75 14.06 8.45
CA ALA A 72 5.59 15.24 9.29
C ALA A 72 4.14 15.36 9.80
N MET A 73 3.98 15.41 11.12
CA MET A 73 2.69 15.61 11.76
C MET A 73 2.56 17.06 12.27
N PRO A 74 1.60 17.85 11.75
CA PRO A 74 1.34 19.19 12.26
C PRO A 74 0.87 19.18 13.73
N ALA A 75 0.90 20.35 14.37
CA ALA A 75 0.32 20.50 15.70
C ALA A 75 -1.21 20.22 15.64
N PRO A 76 -1.75 19.38 16.55
CA PRO A 76 -3.19 19.13 16.61
C PRO A 76 -3.98 20.41 16.84
N SER A 77 -5.10 20.57 16.12
CA SER A 77 -6.01 21.70 16.25
C SER A 77 -7.44 21.17 16.37
N GLY A 78 -8.24 21.75 17.28
CA GLY A 78 -9.63 21.32 17.49
C GLY A 78 -9.78 19.83 17.86
N GLY A 79 -8.75 19.21 18.46
CA GLY A 79 -8.74 17.80 18.86
C GLY A 79 -8.50 16.80 17.72
N SER A 80 -8.10 17.25 16.54
CA SER A 80 -7.69 16.40 15.41
C SER A 80 -6.37 16.89 14.82
N VAL A 81 -5.77 16.04 13.99
CA VAL A 81 -4.62 16.41 13.19
C VAL A 81 -4.78 15.85 11.80
N THR A 82 -4.45 16.64 10.78
CA THR A 82 -4.47 16.20 9.39
C THR A 82 -3.04 16.13 8.89
N ILE A 83 -2.64 14.96 8.41
CA ILE A 83 -1.35 14.72 7.76
C ILE A 83 -1.54 14.56 6.26
N ARG A 84 -0.52 14.87 5.48
CA ARG A 84 -0.50 14.63 4.03
C ARG A 84 0.26 13.35 3.77
N LEU A 85 -0.37 12.40 3.09
CA LEU A 85 0.32 11.16 2.73
C LEU A 85 1.32 11.45 1.60
N PRO A 86 2.52 10.85 1.64
CA PRO A 86 3.48 10.92 0.54
C PRO A 86 2.88 10.40 -0.78
N PRO A 87 3.35 10.89 -1.93
CA PRO A 87 2.95 10.33 -3.21
C PRO A 87 3.34 8.84 -3.30
N GLY A 88 2.51 8.04 -3.92
CA GLY A 88 2.73 6.59 -4.08
C GLY A 88 2.11 5.72 -2.98
N VAL A 89 1.58 6.30 -1.89
CA VAL A 89 0.73 5.57 -0.93
C VAL A 89 -0.58 5.19 -1.64
N LEU A 90 -0.84 3.89 -1.77
CA LEU A 90 -2.07 3.38 -2.40
C LEU A 90 -3.12 2.97 -1.37
N ARG A 91 -2.68 2.42 -0.23
CA ARG A 91 -3.57 1.94 0.82
C ARG A 91 -2.94 2.12 2.19
N VAL A 92 -3.71 2.66 3.13
CA VAL A 92 -3.33 2.75 4.55
C VAL A 92 -3.88 1.51 5.25
N LEU A 93 -3.03 0.79 5.98
CA LEU A 93 -3.40 -0.45 6.68
C LEU A 93 -3.54 -0.24 8.19
N CYS A 94 -2.62 0.52 8.79
CA CYS A 94 -2.65 0.78 10.22
C CYS A 94 -2.13 2.18 10.53
N VAL A 95 -2.81 2.89 11.41
CA VAL A 95 -2.38 4.20 11.90
C VAL A 95 -2.55 4.26 13.40
N ARG A 96 -1.55 4.80 14.10
CA ARG A 96 -1.59 4.93 15.55
C ARG A 96 -0.89 6.20 16.02
N LEU A 97 -1.56 6.97 16.87
CA LEU A 97 -0.95 8.01 17.69
C LEU A 97 -0.49 7.45 19.04
N SER A 98 0.53 8.08 19.63
CA SER A 98 1.08 7.73 20.95
C SER A 98 0.03 7.72 22.06
N GLY A 99 -0.95 8.62 22.03
CA GLY A 99 -2.02 8.71 23.01
C GLY A 99 -3.14 7.70 22.82
N TRP A 100 -3.12 6.89 21.76
CA TRP A 100 -4.17 5.90 21.50
C TRP A 100 -3.86 4.55 22.13
N SER A 101 -4.88 3.94 22.76
CA SER A 101 -4.76 2.59 23.31
C SER A 101 -4.78 1.52 22.21
N ARG A 102 -5.34 1.83 21.04
CA ARG A 102 -5.52 0.93 19.89
C ARG A 102 -5.21 1.62 18.55
N PRO A 103 -4.92 0.87 17.48
CA PRO A 103 -4.84 1.45 16.13
C PRO A 103 -6.20 2.03 15.72
N ALA A 104 -6.19 3.07 14.87
CA ALA A 104 -7.40 3.68 14.36
C ALA A 104 -8.16 2.77 13.40
N TRP A 105 -9.48 2.90 13.45
CA TRP A 105 -10.32 2.44 12.36
C TRP A 105 -10.19 3.41 11.18
N ILE A 106 -9.72 2.89 10.05
CA ILE A 106 -9.54 3.64 8.82
C ILE A 106 -10.86 3.68 8.05
N VAL A 107 -11.32 4.90 7.77
CA VAL A 107 -12.52 5.20 7.00
C VAL A 107 -12.08 5.85 5.70
N THR A 108 -12.40 5.21 4.57
CA THR A 108 -12.00 5.69 3.23
C THR A 108 -13.05 6.58 2.56
N ASP A 109 -14.27 6.60 3.09
CA ASP A 109 -15.36 7.45 2.63
C ASP A 109 -15.52 8.65 3.59
N PRO A 110 -15.09 9.86 3.20
CA PRO A 110 -15.16 11.05 4.05
C PRO A 110 -16.61 11.53 4.30
N ASP A 111 -17.57 11.11 3.48
CA ASP A 111 -18.99 11.46 3.63
C ASP A 111 -19.76 10.41 4.44
N SER A 112 -19.10 9.32 4.85
CA SER A 112 -19.72 8.29 5.67
C SER A 112 -20.17 8.85 7.04
N PRO A 113 -21.24 8.29 7.64
CA PRO A 113 -21.70 8.73 8.96
C PRO A 113 -20.60 8.68 10.04
N THR A 114 -19.70 7.71 9.96
CA THR A 114 -18.55 7.59 10.86
C THR A 114 -17.58 8.76 10.70
N ALA A 115 -17.29 9.17 9.47
CA ALA A 115 -16.42 10.33 9.20
C ALA A 115 -17.08 11.65 9.62
N VAL A 116 -18.35 11.86 9.27
CA VAL A 116 -19.10 13.07 9.66
C VAL A 116 -19.22 13.21 11.18
N SER A 117 -19.37 12.09 11.90
CA SER A 117 -19.41 12.08 13.37
C SER A 117 -18.14 12.66 14.00
N GLN A 118 -17.00 12.66 13.30
CA GLN A 118 -15.74 13.20 13.81
C GLN A 118 -15.71 14.73 13.88
N LEU A 119 -16.59 15.40 13.13
CA LEU A 119 -16.67 16.86 13.08
C LEU A 119 -17.32 17.47 14.33
N HIS A 120 -18.06 16.67 15.09
CA HIS A 120 -18.77 17.12 16.29
C HIS A 120 -18.09 16.63 17.58
N PRO A 121 -17.83 17.52 18.57
CA PRO A 121 -17.15 17.15 19.82
C PRO A 121 -17.76 16.00 20.61
N TYR A 122 -19.09 15.84 20.54
CA TYR A 122 -19.84 14.85 21.32
C TYR A 122 -19.99 13.49 20.65
N THR A 123 -19.72 13.40 19.34
CA THR A 123 -19.84 12.17 18.55
C THR A 123 -18.50 11.67 18.02
N ARG A 124 -17.44 12.48 18.15
CA ARG A 124 -16.09 12.10 17.70
C ARG A 124 -15.54 10.92 18.48
N ALA A 125 -14.63 10.22 17.83
CA ALA A 125 -13.85 9.14 18.37
C ALA A 125 -13.04 9.55 19.61
N CYS A 126 -12.85 8.60 20.52
CA CYS A 126 -11.99 8.71 21.69
C CYS A 126 -10.69 7.92 21.48
N ALA A 127 -9.72 8.07 22.40
CA ALA A 127 -8.43 7.39 22.32
C ALA A 127 -8.55 5.85 22.40
N ASP A 128 -9.67 5.33 22.89
CA ASP A 128 -9.98 3.89 22.98
C ASP A 128 -10.62 3.30 21.73
N SER A 129 -11.19 4.15 20.88
CA SER A 129 -11.75 3.78 19.59
C SER A 129 -11.43 4.86 18.56
N PRO A 130 -10.14 5.08 18.24
CA PRO A 130 -9.72 6.15 17.36
C PRO A 130 -10.16 5.90 15.91
N VAL A 131 -10.32 6.98 15.16
CA VAL A 131 -10.76 6.97 13.76
C VAL A 131 -9.79 7.78 12.92
N ALA A 132 -9.41 7.23 11.78
CA ALA A 132 -8.63 7.90 10.76
C ALA A 132 -9.48 8.02 9.49
N VAL A 133 -9.69 9.24 8.99
CA VAL A 133 -10.48 9.51 7.79
C VAL A 133 -9.54 9.86 6.65
N LEU A 134 -9.54 9.04 5.61
CA LEU A 134 -8.80 9.28 4.38
C LEU A 134 -9.67 10.12 3.43
N HIS A 135 -9.14 11.25 3.00
CA HIS A 135 -9.81 12.16 2.07
C HIS A 135 -9.37 11.90 0.63
N THR A 136 -10.20 12.34 -0.31
CA THR A 136 -9.96 12.20 -1.76
C THR A 136 -8.74 12.96 -2.26
N ASP A 137 -8.26 13.95 -1.50
CA ASP A 137 -7.08 14.76 -1.81
C ASP A 137 -5.76 14.15 -1.30
N GLY A 138 -5.81 12.93 -0.75
CA GLY A 138 -4.66 12.23 -0.18
C GLY A 138 -4.26 12.69 1.21
N SER A 139 -5.08 13.51 1.87
CA SER A 139 -4.90 13.85 3.28
C SER A 139 -5.56 12.80 4.19
N LEU A 140 -4.98 12.62 5.38
CA LEU A 140 -5.48 11.71 6.40
C LEU A 140 -5.72 12.48 7.70
N SER A 141 -6.97 12.56 8.12
CA SER A 141 -7.36 13.20 9.38
C SER A 141 -7.47 12.18 10.51
N LEU A 142 -6.83 12.45 11.64
CA LEU A 142 -6.73 11.55 12.79
C LEU A 142 -7.53 12.10 13.97
N TYR A 143 -8.36 11.24 14.57
CA TYR A 143 -9.26 11.56 15.67
C TYR A 143 -9.19 10.49 16.77
N PRO A 144 -9.13 10.88 18.06
CA PRO A 144 -8.78 12.21 18.57
C PRO A 144 -7.28 12.46 18.48
N ALA A 145 -6.84 13.71 18.51
CA ALA A 145 -5.43 14.07 18.63
C ALA A 145 -5.28 15.14 19.72
N ALA A 146 -4.39 14.90 20.67
CA ALA A 146 -4.09 15.80 21.78
C ALA A 146 -2.73 16.46 21.60
N SER A 147 -2.54 17.63 22.20
CA SER A 147 -1.25 18.33 22.19
C SER A 147 -0.15 17.43 22.76
N GLY A 148 0.90 17.19 21.99
CA GLY A 148 2.02 16.31 22.37
C GLY A 148 1.93 14.89 21.82
N ASP A 149 0.81 14.51 21.18
CA ASP A 149 0.75 13.25 20.44
C ASP A 149 1.81 13.19 19.34
N ARG A 150 2.26 11.98 19.04
CA ARG A 150 3.17 11.67 17.94
C ARG A 150 2.64 10.50 17.14
N LEU A 151 2.95 10.50 15.85
CA LEU A 151 2.68 9.37 14.99
C LEU A 151 3.60 8.20 15.40
N SER A 152 3.00 7.14 15.93
CA SER A 152 3.72 5.96 16.42
C SER A 152 3.78 4.83 15.40
N ALA A 153 2.78 4.74 14.52
CA ALA A 153 2.76 3.81 13.40
C ALA A 153 1.93 4.43 12.27
N LEU A 154 2.42 4.32 11.04
CA LEU A 154 1.69 4.62 9.81
C LEU A 154 2.13 3.61 8.77
N VAL A 155 1.43 2.48 8.79
CA VAL A 155 1.72 1.32 7.96
C VAL A 155 0.90 1.41 6.69
N CYS A 156 1.60 1.52 5.56
CA CYS A 156 1.01 1.76 4.25
C CYS A 156 1.53 0.76 3.21
N ALA A 157 0.69 0.44 2.24
CA ALA A 157 1.10 -0.16 0.98
C ALA A 157 1.53 0.98 0.03
N ILE A 158 2.81 1.00 -0.32
CA ILE A 158 3.43 2.07 -1.10
C ILE A 158 3.93 1.49 -2.41
N ARG A 159 3.60 2.16 -3.52
CA ARG A 159 4.20 1.90 -4.82
C ARG A 159 5.39 2.83 -4.99
N ARG A 160 6.58 2.25 -5.16
CA ARG A 160 7.79 2.96 -5.58
C ARG A 160 8.13 2.53 -7.00
N ASP A 161 8.55 3.48 -7.84
CA ASP A 161 8.87 3.16 -9.23
C ASP A 161 10.11 2.28 -9.31
N GLY A 162 9.97 1.14 -10.01
CA GLY A 162 11.06 0.19 -10.25
C GLY A 162 11.40 -0.74 -9.08
N ILE A 163 10.70 -0.63 -7.94
CA ILE A 163 10.88 -1.50 -6.78
C ILE A 163 9.55 -2.19 -6.45
N TYR A 164 9.58 -3.52 -6.38
CA TYR A 164 8.41 -4.36 -6.15
C TYR A 164 8.62 -5.17 -4.88
N SER A 165 7.70 -5.01 -3.92
CA SER A 165 7.80 -5.65 -2.61
C SER A 165 6.50 -6.37 -2.25
N PHE A 166 6.56 -7.68 -2.05
CA PHE A 166 5.39 -8.50 -1.69
C PHE A 166 5.83 -9.81 -1.03
N ASP A 167 4.93 -10.52 -0.35
CA ASP A 167 5.26 -11.84 0.16
C ASP A 167 5.31 -12.87 -0.98
N ARG A 168 6.29 -13.78 -0.93
CA ARG A 168 6.44 -14.88 -1.89
C ARG A 168 5.14 -15.66 -2.11
N ALA A 169 4.26 -15.79 -1.12
CA ALA A 169 2.97 -16.46 -1.30
C ALA A 169 2.12 -15.82 -2.42
N ALA A 170 2.29 -14.52 -2.69
CA ALA A 170 1.57 -13.83 -3.76
C ALA A 170 1.94 -14.34 -5.17
N THR A 171 3.10 -14.99 -5.34
CA THR A 171 3.51 -15.53 -6.65
C THR A 171 2.61 -16.68 -7.12
N GLU A 172 1.91 -17.37 -6.21
CA GLU A 172 0.95 -18.42 -6.57
C GLU A 172 -0.22 -17.87 -7.42
N GLY A 173 -0.50 -16.57 -7.30
CA GLY A 173 -1.52 -15.88 -8.07
C GLY A 173 -1.13 -15.56 -9.53
N PHE A 174 0.14 -15.70 -9.91
CA PHE A 174 0.62 -15.34 -11.25
C PHE A 174 0.00 -16.18 -12.37
N ALA A 175 -0.43 -17.43 -12.10
CA ALA A 175 -1.00 -18.34 -13.11
C ALA A 175 -2.52 -18.17 -13.35
N ARG A 176 -3.19 -17.24 -12.66
CA ARG A 176 -4.66 -17.10 -12.70
C ARG A 176 -5.16 -15.84 -13.40
N CYS A 177 -4.29 -15.12 -14.10
CA CYS A 177 -4.67 -13.97 -14.93
C CYS A 177 -4.79 -14.37 -16.39
#